data_AF-A0A964ISB7-F1
#
_entry.id   AF-A0A964ISB7-F1
#
_cell.length_a   1.000
_cell.length_b   1.000
_cell.length_c   1.000
_cell.angle_alpha   90.00
_cell.angle_beta   90.00
_cell.angle_gamma   90.00
#
_symmetry.space_group_name_H-M   'P 1'
#
loop_
_entity.id
_entity.type
_entity.pdbx_description
1 polymer ?
#
loop_
_entity_poly.entity_id
_entity_poly.type
_entity_poly.pdbx_seq_one_letter_code
_entity_poly.pdbx_strand_id
1 'polypeptide(L)' 'MSDFLAALGLVFMIEGLVFAAFPVQAKRAMASVLETPETTLRAIGIGSAIIGLAMVWLVRS' A
#
# COMPACT_ATOMS: atom_id res chain seq x y z
N MET A 1 7.67 -12.50 -15.61
CA MET A 1 8.75 -11.66 -15.05
C MET A 1 8.46 -10.18 -15.25
N SER A 2 8.00 -9.76 -16.44
CA SER A 2 7.47 -8.41 -16.72
C SER A 2 6.40 -7.94 -15.74
N ASP A 3 5.45 -8.81 -15.38
CA ASP A 3 4.25 -8.38 -14.65
C ASP A 3 4.54 -8.01 -13.19
N PHE A 4 5.53 -8.65 -12.57
CA PHE A 4 6.00 -8.26 -11.24
C PHE A 4 6.68 -6.89 -11.29
N LEU A 5 7.51 -6.64 -12.30
CA LEU A 5 8.15 -5.35 -12.51
C LEU A 5 7.15 -4.24 -12.81
N ALA A 6 6.12 -4.55 -13.61
CA ALA A 6 5.01 -3.64 -13.89
C ALA A 6 4.17 -3.34 -12.64
N ALA A 7 3.84 -4.35 -11.84
CA ALA A 7 3.13 -4.16 -10.58
C ALA A 7 3.94 -3.29 -9.59
N LEU A 8 5.25 -3.57 -9.48
CA LEU A 8 6.15 -2.76 -8.65
C LEU A 8 6.24 -1.31 -9.15
N GLY A 9 6.36 -1.11 -10.46
CA GLY A 9 6.36 0.21 -11.08
C GLY A 9 5.04 0.97 -10.82
N LEU A 10 3.90 0.27 -10.88
CA LEU A 10 2.59 0.85 -10.61
C LEU A 10 2.45 1.29 -9.14
N VAL A 11 2.93 0.49 -8.19
CA VAL A 11 2.96 0.87 -6.76
C VAL A 11 3.78 2.14 -6.57
N PHE A 12 4.99 2.21 -7.13
CA PHE A 12 5.81 3.42 -7.03
C PHE A 12 5.17 4.65 -7.70
N MET A 13 4.52 4.46 -8.85
CA MET A 13 3.81 5.54 -9.53
C MET A 13 2.66 6.08 -8.67
N ILE A 14 1.85 5.20 -8.09
CA ILE A 14 0.71 5.58 -7.24
C ILE A 14 1.20 6.29 -5.98
N GLU A 15 2.17 5.71 -5.27
CA GLU A 15 2.76 6.31 -4.08
C GLU A 15 3.35 7.70 -4.39
N GLY A 16 4.17 7.80 -5.44
CA GLY A 16 4.77 9.07 -5.87
C GLY A 16 3.73 10.13 -6.26
N LEU A 17 2.65 9.72 -6.92
CA LEU A 17 1.56 10.62 -7.29
C LEU A 17 0.80 11.12 -6.05
N VAL A 18 0.54 10.25 -5.06
CA VAL A 18 -0.10 10.64 -3.80
C VAL A 18 0.76 11.67 -3.07
N PHE A 19 2.07 11.46 -2.98
CA PHE A 19 2.99 12.42 -2.35
C PHE A 19 3.07 13.75 -3.12
N ALA A 20 3.07 13.71 -4.46
CA ALA A 20 3.16 14.90 -5.30
C ALA A 20 1.86 15.72 -5.31
N ALA A 21 0.70 15.05 -5.44
CA ALA A 21 -0.61 15.71 -5.54
C ALA A 21 -1.18 16.11 -4.17
N PHE A 22 -0.95 15.31 -3.13
CA PHE A 22 -1.56 15.49 -1.81
C PHE A 22 -0.53 15.38 -0.65
N PRO A 23 0.51 16.24 -0.63
CA PRO A 23 1.60 16.14 0.34
C PRO A 23 1.15 16.35 1.79
N VAL A 24 0.12 17.18 2.02
CA VAL A 24 -0.39 17.45 3.37
C VAL A 24 -1.14 16.26 3.93
N GLN A 25 -1.96 15.60 3.11
CA GLN A 25 -2.71 14.41 3.49
C GLN A 25 -1.75 13.24 3.77
N ALA A 26 -0.72 13.07 2.94
CA ALA A 26 0.31 12.07 3.17
C ALA A 26 1.01 12.26 4.52
N LYS A 27 1.42 13.49 4.86
CA LYS A 27 2.02 13.79 6.17
C LYS A 27 1.08 13.50 7.34
N ARG A 28 -0.21 13.82 7.22
CA ARG A 28 -1.22 13.52 8.25
C ARG A 28 -1.42 12.02 8.43
N ALA A 29 -1.46 11.26 7.34
CA ALA A 29 -1.54 9.81 7.40
C ALA A 29 -0.33 9.20 8.13
N MET A 30 0.88 9.67 7.85
CA MET A 30 2.08 9.21 8.56
C MET A 30 2.05 9.55 10.05
N ALA A 31 1.55 10.73 10.44
CA ALA A 31 1.37 11.08 11.85
C ALA A 31 0.36 10.14 12.54
N SER A 32 -0.76 9.82 11.88
CA SER A 32 -1.73 8.85 12.40
C SER A 32 -1.14 7.44 12.55
N VAL A 33 -0.26 7.02 11.64
CA VAL A 33 0.45 5.73 11.73
C VAL A 33 1.34 5.67 12.97
N LEU A 34 2.03 6.77 13.31
CA LEU A 34 2.90 6.85 14.50
C LEU A 34 2.12 6.77 15.82
N GLU A 35 0.87 7.25 15.83
CA GLU A 35 0.00 7.20 17.01
C GLU A 35 -0.75 5.86 17.15
N THR A 36 -0.74 5.02 16.12
CA THR A 36 -1.46 3.74 16.11
C THR A 36 -0.63 2.65 16.79
N PRO A 37 -1.21 1.84 17.71
CA PRO A 37 -0.51 0.73 18.33
C PRO A 37 0.05 -0.27 17.32
N GLU A 38 1.27 -0.77 17.54
CA GLU A 38 1.96 -1.70 16.62
C GLU A 38 1.13 -2.94 16.29
N THR A 39 0.41 -3.50 17.28
CA THR A 39 -0.43 -4.70 17.09
C THR A 39 -1.53 -4.46 16.06
N THR A 40 -2.17 -3.29 16.12
CA THR A 40 -3.22 -2.90 15.15
C THR A 40 -2.61 -2.67 13.78
N LEU A 41 -1.47 -1.98 13.71
CA LEU A 41 -0.77 -1.73 12.46
C LEU A 41 -0.35 -3.04 11.77
N ARG A 42 0.14 -4.02 12.53
CA ARG A 42 0.47 -5.37 12.03
C ARG A 42 -0.76 -6.12 11.53
N ALA A 43 -1.86 -6.08 12.28
CA ALA A 43 -3.09 -6.75 11.87
C ALA A 43 -3.63 -6.18 10.55
N ILE A 44 -3.63 -4.84 10.40
CA ILE A 44 -4.04 -4.16 9.16
C ILE A 44 -3.09 -4.52 8.02
N GLY A 45 -1.76 -4.50 8.26
CA GLY A 45 -0.77 -4.83 7.24
C GLY A 45 -0.84 -6.28 6.76
N ILE A 46 -1.07 -7.23 7.67
CA ILE A 46 -1.25 -8.64 7.30
C ILE A 46 -2.57 -8.82 6.54
N GLY A 47 -3.66 -8.20 7.02
CA GLY A 47 -4.95 -8.25 6.34
C GLY A 47 -4.89 -7.69 4.92
N SER A 48 -4.25 -6.54 4.73
CA SER A 48 -4.10 -5.93 3.41
C SER A 48 -3.20 -6.76 2.48
N ALA A 49 -2.13 -7.38 2.99
CA ALA A 49 -1.28 -8.27 2.22
C ALA A 49 -2.03 -9.52 1.74
N ILE A 50 -2.85 -10.15 2.59
CA ILE A 50 -3.66 -11.31 2.22
C ILE A 50 -4.70 -10.94 1.16
N ILE A 51 -5.38 -9.81 1.33
CA ILE A 51 -6.37 -9.32 0.36
C ILE A 51 -5.69 -9.01 -0.98
N GLY A 52 -4.52 -8.36 -0.96
CA GLY A 52 -3.73 -8.07 -2.15
C GLY A 52 -3.32 -9.36 -2.89
N LEU A 53 -2.87 -10.37 -2.15
CA LEU A 53 -2.53 -11.67 -2.71
C LEU A 53 -3.75 -12.36 -3.32
N ALA A 54 -4.90 -12.35 -2.64
CA ALA A 54 -6.14 -12.93 -3.14
C ALA A 54 -6.63 -12.24 -4.42
N MET A 55 -6.53 -10.91 -4.50
CA MET A 55 -6.86 -10.16 -5.72
C MET A 55 -5.93 -10.51 -6.87
N VAL A 56 -4.62 -10.55 -6.64
CA VAL A 56 -3.65 -10.94 -7.69
C VAL A 56 -3.93 -12.37 -8.15
N TRP A 57 -4.24 -13.27 -7.23
CA TRP A 57 -4.59 -14.65 -7.55
C TRP A 57 -5.86 -14.73 -8.40
N LEU A 58 -6.94 -14.03 -8.03
CA LEU A 58 -8.20 -14.00 -8.79
C LEU A 58 -8.05 -13.42 -10.20
N VAL A 59 -7.29 -12.34 -10.36
CA VAL A 59 -7.09 -11.70 -11.67
C VAL A 59 -6.19 -12.54 -12.59
N ARG A 60 -5.31 -13.37 -12.00
CA ARG A 60 -4.38 -14.25 -12.73
C ARG A 60 -4.90 -15.68 -12.92
N SER A 61 -6.02 -16.04 -12.30
CA SER A 61 -6.66 -17.37 -12.43
C SER A 61 -7.41 -17.47 -13.75
#